data_AF-A0A3C1ABH9-F1
#
_entry.id   AF-A0A3C1ABH9-F1
#
_cell.length_a   1.000
_cell.length_b   1.000
_cell.length_c   1.000
_cell.angle_alpha   90.00
_cell.angle_beta   90.00
_cell.angle_gamma   90.00
#
_symmetry.space_group_name_H-M   'P 1'
#
loop_
_entity.id
_entity.type
_entity.pdbx_description
1 polymer ?
#
loop_
_entity_poly.entity_id
_entity_poly.type
_entity_poly.pdbx_seq_one_letter_code
_entity_poly.pdbx_strand_id
1 'polypeptide(L)'
;TLSWFAPNGKYKLESCRELLKKLESRQLITLPEKKNGRKPGKEQIILQSKIEEEQEIKGRISELGTIELEAVRSREGIQLWNDNVERYHKLGYKRPFGAHQRYFIWSSMPEKKRLGCLLFSAAAWALAERDAWIGWSKEERSQRLQLIVNNTRFLIFPWVKVKNLASKALSLAAKQVRSDFLERYGYEPVLLETFVDTEYYRGTCYKAANWISLGRTAGRGRMDRYTKYMSTPKQILVYPLVPDFRQHLCGKSSMGSEAL
;
A
#
# COMPACT_ATOMS: atom_id res chain seq x y z
N THR A 1 0.87 24.26 16.27
CA THR A 1 0.97 23.16 17.27
C THR A 1 1.13 21.84 16.55
N LEU A 2 2.12 21.02 16.93
CA LEU A 2 2.27 19.66 16.40
C LEU A 2 1.08 18.82 16.90
N SER A 3 0.13 18.52 16.02
CA SER A 3 -0.98 17.63 16.38
C SER A 3 -0.47 16.19 16.50
N TRP A 4 -0.42 15.70 17.74
CA TRP A 4 0.00 14.34 18.10
C TRP A 4 -1.06 13.26 17.82
N PHE A 5 -2.15 13.67 17.20
CA PHE A 5 -3.27 12.82 16.80
C PHE A 5 -3.21 12.52 15.30
N ALA A 6 -3.59 11.31 14.93
CA ALA A 6 -3.93 10.91 13.58
C ALA A 6 -5.37 11.39 13.23
N PRO A 7 -5.77 11.41 11.95
CA PRO A 7 -7.12 11.87 11.56
C PRO A 7 -8.26 11.09 12.24
N ASN A 8 -8.03 9.82 12.59
CA ASN A 8 -8.96 9.01 13.39
C ASN A 8 -8.89 9.25 14.92
N GLY A 9 -8.27 10.34 15.38
CA GLY A 9 -8.14 10.68 16.80
C GLY A 9 -7.17 9.81 17.61
N LYS A 10 -6.48 8.84 17.00
CA LYS A 10 -5.51 7.99 17.71
C LYS A 10 -4.15 8.67 17.83
N TYR A 11 -3.40 8.37 18.89
CA TYR A 11 -2.06 8.91 19.10
C TYR A 11 -1.04 8.39 18.07
N LYS A 12 -0.20 9.30 17.55
CA LYS A 12 0.94 8.98 16.66
C LYS A 12 2.15 8.45 17.44
N LEU A 13 1.97 7.38 18.22
CA LEU A 13 2.98 6.88 19.17
C LEU A 13 4.35 6.62 18.53
N GLU A 14 4.41 6.01 17.35
CA GLU A 14 5.68 5.73 16.67
C GLU A 14 6.38 7.02 16.23
N SER A 15 5.64 8.01 15.72
CA SER A 15 6.20 9.33 15.37
C SER A 15 6.71 10.07 16.60
N CYS A 16 5.99 9.99 17.73
CA CYS A 16 6.46 10.53 19.01
C CYS A 16 7.76 9.86 19.44
N ARG A 17 7.81 8.52 19.43
CA ARG A 17 9.00 7.74 19.82
C ARG A 17 10.21 8.09 18.96
N GLU A 18 10.05 8.21 17.65
CA GLU A 18 11.14 8.60 16.76
C GLU A 18 11.60 10.05 16.98
N LEU A 19 10.69 10.99 17.26
CA LEU A 19 11.10 12.36 17.64
C LEU A 19 11.88 12.36 18.94
N LEU A 20 11.39 11.67 19.98
CA LEU A 20 12.05 11.59 21.29
C LEU A 20 13.48 11.05 21.15
N LYS A 21 13.65 9.94 20.41
CA LYS A 21 14.99 9.40 20.10
C LYS A 21 15.89 10.42 19.38
N LYS A 22 15.32 11.21 18.45
CA LYS A 22 16.07 12.23 17.71
C LYS A 22 16.49 13.39 18.61
N LEU A 23 15.63 13.82 19.54
CA LEU A 23 15.95 14.85 20.53
C LEU A 23 17.05 14.37 21.50
N GLU A 24 16.96 13.12 21.95
CA GLU A 24 18.00 12.48 22.77
C GLU A 24 19.33 12.35 22.01
N SER A 25 19.31 11.92 20.75
CA SER A 25 20.53 11.85 19.93
C SER A 25 21.20 13.22 19.70
N ARG A 26 20.45 14.30 19.90
CA ARG A 26 20.92 15.69 19.83
C ARG A 26 21.24 16.26 21.21
N GLN A 27 21.20 15.44 22.25
CA GLN A 27 21.46 15.81 23.64
C GLN A 27 20.53 16.92 24.16
N LEU A 28 19.34 17.08 23.56
CA LEU A 28 18.35 18.08 23.98
C LEU A 28 17.49 17.58 25.15
N ILE A 29 17.38 16.26 25.30
CA ILE A 29 16.67 15.57 26.38
C ILE A 29 17.42 14.29 26.74
N THR A 30 17.15 13.76 27.94
CA THR A 30 17.59 12.43 28.37
C THR A 30 16.35 11.55 28.54
N LEU A 31 16.24 10.44 27.81
CA LEU A 31 15.11 9.53 27.99
C LEU A 31 15.37 8.58 29.16
N PRO A 32 14.33 8.18 29.91
CA PRO A 32 14.45 7.16 30.93
C PRO A 32 14.82 5.81 30.29
N GLU A 33 15.44 4.93 31.08
CA GLU A 33 15.76 3.58 30.64
C GLU A 33 14.52 2.85 30.11
N LYS A 34 14.70 2.12 29.00
CA LYS A 34 13.61 1.34 28.41
C LYS A 34 13.21 0.25 29.40
N LYS A 35 11.96 0.29 29.86
CA LYS A 35 11.34 -0.85 30.55
C LYS A 35 11.38 -2.05 29.60
N ASN A 36 12.03 -3.13 30.03
CA ASN A 36 12.15 -4.37 29.27
C ASN A 36 10.75 -5.02 29.08
N GLY A 37 10.03 -4.59 28.05
CA GLY A 37 8.89 -5.34 27.53
C GLY A 37 9.39 -6.55 26.75
N ARG A 38 8.61 -7.65 26.75
CA ARG A 38 8.83 -8.79 25.86
C ARG A 38 9.12 -8.26 24.45
N LYS A 39 10.34 -8.48 23.94
CA LYS A 39 10.61 -8.29 22.52
C LYS A 39 9.60 -9.17 21.79
N PRO A 40 8.74 -8.63 20.90
CA PRO A 40 7.96 -9.52 20.05
C PRO A 40 9.00 -10.35 19.30
N GLY A 41 9.02 -11.65 19.60
CA GLY A 41 9.89 -12.57 18.90
C GLY A 41 9.65 -12.37 17.41
N LYS A 42 10.72 -12.39 16.61
CA LYS A 42 10.52 -12.82 15.23
C LYS A 42 10.02 -14.25 15.37
N GLU A 43 8.69 -14.43 15.35
CA GLU A 43 8.14 -15.71 14.96
C GLU A 43 8.74 -15.96 13.58
N GLN A 44 9.79 -16.78 13.55
CA GLN A 44 10.22 -17.39 12.31
C GLN A 44 8.96 -18.09 11.83
N ILE A 45 8.40 -17.61 10.73
CA ILE A 45 7.39 -18.36 10.00
C ILE A 45 8.12 -19.64 9.62
N ILE A 46 7.89 -20.69 10.40
CA ILE A 46 8.42 -22.00 10.12
C ILE A 46 7.69 -22.43 8.85
N LEU A 47 8.32 -22.27 7.70
CA LEU A 47 7.82 -22.69 6.39
C LEU A 47 7.82 -24.23 6.27
N GLN A 48 7.41 -24.95 7.32
CA GLN A 48 7.43 -26.42 7.39
C GLN A 48 6.10 -27.09 7.00
N SER A 49 5.09 -26.35 6.52
CA SER A 49 3.99 -27.02 5.85
C SER A 49 4.38 -27.34 4.40
N LYS A 50 4.37 -28.65 4.11
CA LYS A 50 4.32 -29.27 2.78
C LYS A 50 3.55 -28.34 1.83
N ILE A 51 4.07 -28.11 0.63
CA ILE A 51 3.28 -27.48 -0.44
C ILE A 51 2.10 -28.43 -0.66
N GLU A 52 0.95 -28.14 -0.07
CA GLU A 52 -0.29 -28.74 -0.53
C GLU A 52 -0.43 -28.28 -1.97
N GLU A 53 -0.48 -29.24 -2.89
CA GLU A 53 -0.71 -28.97 -4.30
C GLU A 53 -2.14 -28.46 -4.44
N GLU A 54 -2.29 -27.15 -4.27
CA GLU A 54 -3.54 -26.44 -4.49
C GLU A 54 -3.99 -26.69 -5.93
N GLN A 55 -5.23 -27.15 -6.09
CA GLN A 55 -5.78 -27.50 -7.40
C GLN A 55 -5.76 -26.27 -8.32
N GLU A 56 -5.29 -26.47 -9.55
CA GLU A 56 -5.22 -25.37 -10.51
C GLU A 56 -6.61 -24.82 -10.83
N ILE A 57 -6.74 -23.50 -10.69
CA ILE A 57 -7.95 -22.76 -11.05
C ILE A 57 -7.71 -22.18 -12.44
N LYS A 58 -8.28 -22.81 -13.46
CA LYS A 58 -8.23 -22.38 -14.87
C LYS A 58 -9.64 -22.01 -15.33
N GLY A 59 -9.72 -21.09 -16.28
CA GLY A 59 -10.98 -20.72 -16.91
C GLY A 59 -11.12 -19.24 -17.19
N ARG A 60 -12.36 -18.85 -17.49
CA ARG A 60 -12.74 -17.45 -17.69
C ARG A 60 -13.16 -16.83 -16.36
N ILE A 61 -12.93 -15.52 -16.21
CA ILE A 61 -13.36 -14.81 -15.00
C ILE A 61 -14.89 -14.89 -14.79
N SER A 62 -15.66 -15.04 -15.86
CA SER A 62 -17.12 -15.23 -15.82
C SER A 62 -17.54 -16.55 -15.15
N GLU A 63 -16.66 -17.54 -15.12
CA GLU A 63 -16.93 -18.86 -14.52
C GLU A 63 -16.66 -18.87 -13.00
N LEU A 64 -15.99 -17.84 -12.47
CA LEU A 64 -15.67 -17.70 -11.05
C LEU A 64 -16.78 -17.01 -10.24
N GLY A 65 -17.89 -16.67 -10.87
CA GLY A 65 -18.95 -15.87 -10.26
C GLY A 65 -18.47 -14.46 -9.89
N THR A 66 -18.91 -13.95 -8.74
CA THR A 66 -18.54 -12.63 -8.26
C THR A 66 -17.13 -12.66 -7.68
N ILE A 67 -16.29 -11.73 -8.15
CA ILE A 67 -14.98 -11.49 -7.54
C ILE A 67 -15.14 -10.43 -6.46
N GLU A 68 -14.67 -10.72 -5.25
CA GLU A 68 -14.81 -9.87 -4.08
C GLU A 68 -13.45 -9.57 -3.44
N LEU A 69 -13.34 -8.41 -2.81
CA LEU A 69 -12.19 -8.03 -2.00
C LEU A 69 -12.58 -7.98 -0.53
N GLU A 70 -12.04 -8.92 0.24
CA GLU A 70 -12.26 -8.96 1.67
C GLU A 70 -11.16 -8.15 2.38
N ALA A 71 -11.54 -7.07 3.05
CA ALA A 71 -10.62 -6.28 3.86
C ALA A 71 -10.17 -7.09 5.09
N VAL A 72 -8.88 -7.42 5.17
CA VAL A 72 -8.35 -8.27 6.23
C VAL A 72 -8.08 -7.44 7.49
N ARG A 73 -8.80 -7.75 8.57
CA ARG A 73 -8.74 -6.99 9.85
C ARG A 73 -8.47 -7.86 11.08
N SER A 74 -8.99 -9.09 11.11
CA SER A 74 -8.77 -10.07 12.19
C SER A 74 -7.29 -10.45 12.31
N ARG A 75 -6.84 -10.79 13.52
CA ARG A 75 -5.45 -11.20 13.76
C ARG A 75 -5.08 -12.46 12.96
N GLU A 76 -5.97 -13.44 12.94
CA GLU A 76 -5.84 -14.72 12.26
C GLU A 76 -5.75 -14.51 10.74
N GLY A 77 -6.67 -13.72 10.19
CA GLY A 77 -6.65 -13.32 8.79
C GLY A 77 -5.37 -12.57 8.39
N ILE A 78 -4.86 -11.67 9.25
CA ILE A 78 -3.59 -10.96 9.00
C ILE A 78 -2.42 -11.94 8.97
N GLN A 79 -2.37 -12.90 9.90
CA GLN A 79 -1.33 -13.91 9.92
C GLN A 79 -1.34 -14.74 8.64
N LEU A 80 -2.51 -15.28 8.29
CA LEU A 80 -2.72 -16.06 7.08
C LEU A 80 -2.37 -15.28 5.80
N TRP A 81 -2.69 -13.98 5.77
CA TRP A 81 -2.32 -13.11 4.66
C TRP A 81 -0.79 -12.94 4.56
N ASN A 82 -0.13 -12.72 5.70
CA ASN A 82 1.32 -12.57 5.73
C ASN A 82 2.02 -13.85 5.29
N ASP A 83 1.54 -15.02 5.74
CA ASP A 83 2.10 -16.33 5.37
C ASP A 83 1.97 -16.60 3.87
N ASN A 84 0.81 -16.28 3.29
CA ASN A 84 0.58 -16.39 1.84
C ASN A 84 1.52 -15.49 1.02
N VAL A 85 1.72 -14.24 1.47
CA VAL A 85 2.61 -13.30 0.78
C VAL A 85 4.07 -13.67 0.98
N GLU A 86 4.47 -14.15 2.16
CA GLU A 86 5.82 -14.65 2.41
C GLU A 86 6.16 -15.82 1.49
N ARG A 87 5.22 -16.76 1.35
CA ARG A 87 5.43 -18.00 0.60
C ARG A 87 5.42 -17.80 -0.91
N TYR A 88 4.48 -17.00 -1.44
CA TYR A 88 4.20 -16.99 -2.89
C TYR A 88 4.53 -15.68 -3.61
N HIS A 89 4.72 -14.57 -2.89
CA HIS A 89 5.09 -13.31 -3.53
C HIS A 89 6.61 -13.20 -3.67
N LYS A 90 7.12 -12.84 -4.86
CA LYS A 90 8.57 -12.76 -5.16
C LYS A 90 9.43 -11.93 -4.18
N LEU A 91 8.82 -10.95 -3.52
CA LEU A 91 9.47 -10.04 -2.56
C LEU A 91 9.29 -10.47 -1.09
N GLY A 92 8.58 -11.59 -0.86
CA GLY A 92 8.11 -12.02 0.45
C GLY A 92 7.23 -10.98 1.15
N TYR A 93 6.89 -11.29 2.38
CA TYR A 93 6.25 -10.39 3.31
C TYR A 93 7.28 -9.42 3.89
N LYS A 94 6.92 -8.14 3.88
CA LYS A 94 7.65 -7.10 4.63
C LYS A 94 6.62 -6.30 5.38
N ARG A 95 6.88 -6.06 6.68
CA ARG A 95 5.98 -5.29 7.53
C ARG A 95 5.74 -3.90 6.89
N PRO A 96 4.48 -3.54 6.57
CA PRO A 96 4.19 -2.22 6.02
C PRO A 96 4.41 -1.15 7.07
N PHE A 97 4.82 0.04 6.60
CA PHE A 97 4.97 1.23 7.43
C PHE A 97 3.73 2.10 7.32
N GLY A 98 3.32 2.70 8.44
CA GLY A 98 2.18 3.64 8.47
C GLY A 98 0.84 2.97 8.18
N ALA A 99 -0.11 3.78 7.71
CA ALA A 99 -1.43 3.33 7.30
C ALA A 99 -1.34 2.31 6.15
N HIS A 100 -2.10 1.22 6.26
CA HIS A 100 -2.12 0.15 5.27
C HIS A 100 -3.39 -0.69 5.35
N GLN A 101 -3.79 -1.27 4.21
CA GLN A 101 -4.94 -2.14 4.09
C GLN A 101 -4.57 -3.39 3.30
N ARG A 102 -4.86 -4.56 3.89
CA ARG A 102 -4.70 -5.89 3.28
C ARG A 102 -6.02 -6.33 2.70
N TYR A 103 -5.97 -7.02 1.57
CA TYR A 103 -7.14 -7.68 0.99
C TYR A 103 -6.82 -9.11 0.63
N PHE A 104 -7.79 -10.00 0.83
CA PHE A 104 -7.90 -11.23 0.07
C PHE A 104 -8.78 -11.01 -1.15
N ILE A 105 -8.45 -11.67 -2.26
CA ILE A 105 -9.27 -11.74 -3.46
C ILE A 105 -10.01 -13.07 -3.41
N TRP A 106 -11.33 -13.04 -3.51
CA TRP A 106 -12.18 -14.24 -3.46
C TRP A 106 -13.00 -14.40 -4.75
N SER A 107 -13.25 -15.64 -5.16
CA SER A 107 -14.37 -16.01 -6.04
C SER A 107 -15.54 -16.54 -5.20
N SER A 108 -16.76 -16.35 -5.70
CA SER A 108 -17.96 -16.93 -5.10
C SER A 108 -18.31 -18.32 -5.64
N MET A 109 -17.82 -18.68 -6.84
CA MET A 109 -18.17 -19.92 -7.54
C MET A 109 -16.94 -20.66 -8.09
N PRO A 110 -17.01 -22.00 -8.28
CA PRO A 110 -18.12 -22.89 -7.88
C PRO A 110 -18.24 -23.06 -6.35
N GLU A 111 -17.15 -22.84 -5.63
CA GLU A 111 -17.09 -22.71 -4.18
C GLU A 111 -16.28 -21.45 -3.82
N LYS A 112 -16.41 -20.97 -2.58
CA LYS A 112 -15.68 -19.78 -2.14
C LYS A 112 -14.18 -20.08 -2.11
N LYS A 113 -13.42 -19.60 -3.11
CA LYS A 113 -11.97 -19.82 -3.22
C LYS A 113 -11.20 -18.52 -3.11
N ARG A 114 -10.08 -18.58 -2.40
CA ARG A 114 -9.14 -17.48 -2.33
C ARG A 114 -8.24 -17.52 -3.56
N LEU A 115 -8.16 -16.40 -4.27
CA LEU A 115 -7.44 -16.29 -5.53
C LEU A 115 -6.14 -15.50 -5.43
N GLY A 116 -5.98 -14.71 -4.36
CA GLY A 116 -4.81 -13.87 -4.21
C GLY A 116 -4.89 -12.86 -3.06
N CYS A 117 -3.91 -11.96 -3.03
CA CYS A 117 -3.68 -10.97 -1.99
C CYS A 117 -3.32 -9.60 -2.58
N LEU A 118 -3.81 -8.53 -1.96
CA LEU A 118 -3.41 -7.14 -2.24
C LEU A 118 -2.99 -6.43 -0.94
N LEU A 119 -2.01 -5.54 -1.03
CA LEU A 119 -1.62 -4.61 0.04
C LEU A 119 -1.50 -3.20 -0.50
N PHE A 120 -2.23 -2.28 0.13
CA PHE A 120 -2.02 -0.85 0.00
C PHE A 120 -1.35 -0.33 1.26
N SER A 121 -0.32 0.49 1.14
CA SER A 121 0.40 1.09 2.27
C SER A 121 0.83 2.51 1.97
N ALA A 122 1.47 3.19 2.92
CA ALA A 122 1.99 4.54 2.72
C ALA A 122 2.81 4.70 1.42
N ALA A 123 2.59 5.82 0.73
CA ALA A 123 3.29 6.19 -0.50
C ALA A 123 4.79 6.41 -0.32
N ALA A 124 5.52 6.37 -1.43
CA ALA A 124 6.90 6.82 -1.47
C ALA A 124 6.99 8.32 -1.15
N TRP A 125 7.95 8.68 -0.29
CA TRP A 125 8.13 10.05 0.19
C TRP A 125 8.33 11.05 -0.95
N ALA A 126 9.21 10.71 -1.89
CA ALA A 126 9.61 11.59 -2.98
C ALA A 126 9.78 10.84 -4.30
N LEU A 127 9.12 11.34 -5.35
CA LEU A 127 9.19 10.80 -6.70
C LEU A 127 9.09 11.97 -7.68
N ALA A 128 10.17 12.28 -8.37
CA ALA A 128 10.25 13.45 -9.24
C ALA A 128 9.13 13.46 -10.30
N GLU A 129 8.98 12.37 -11.05
CA GLU A 129 7.95 12.23 -12.09
C GLU A 129 6.52 12.41 -11.55
N ARG A 130 6.22 11.78 -10.41
CA ARG A 130 4.91 11.90 -9.75
C ARG A 130 4.67 13.32 -9.26
N ASP A 131 5.67 13.91 -8.61
CA ASP A 131 5.56 15.24 -8.03
C ASP A 131 5.37 16.30 -9.12
N ALA A 132 6.09 16.18 -10.24
CA ALA A 132 5.91 17.02 -11.43
C ALA A 132 4.53 16.85 -12.07
N TRP A 133 4.04 15.60 -12.20
CA TRP A 133 2.73 15.31 -12.79
C TRP A 133 1.54 15.76 -11.93
N ILE A 134 1.68 15.73 -10.61
CA ILE A 134 0.70 16.32 -9.68
C ILE A 134 0.77 17.85 -9.75
N GLY A 135 1.99 18.41 -9.83
CA GLY A 135 2.23 19.85 -9.86
C GLY A 135 2.29 20.50 -8.46
N TRP A 136 2.53 19.70 -7.42
CA TRP A 136 2.56 20.17 -6.03
C TRP A 136 3.96 20.55 -5.53
N SER A 137 4.02 21.42 -4.53
CA SER A 137 5.27 21.82 -3.88
C SER A 137 5.77 20.77 -2.88
N LYS A 138 7.01 20.93 -2.38
CA LYS A 138 7.56 20.04 -1.34
C LYS A 138 6.77 20.15 -0.03
N GLU A 139 6.30 21.36 0.28
CA GLU A 139 5.50 21.70 1.45
C GLU A 139 4.12 21.05 1.36
N GLU A 140 3.43 21.21 0.22
CA GLU A 140 2.13 20.58 -0.04
C GLU A 140 2.23 19.06 0.05
N ARG A 141 3.26 18.47 -0.56
CA ARG A 141 3.54 17.03 -0.45
C ARG A 141 3.74 16.61 1.00
N SER A 142 4.57 17.32 1.77
CA SER A 142 4.83 16.98 3.18
C SER A 142 3.53 16.93 4.00
N GLN A 143 2.57 17.81 3.69
CA GLN A 143 1.29 17.88 4.38
C GLN A 143 0.26 16.85 3.89
N ARG A 144 0.28 16.50 2.59
CA ARG A 144 -0.82 15.77 1.93
C ARG A 144 -0.43 14.43 1.33
N LEU A 145 0.83 14.00 1.44
CA LEU A 145 1.29 12.70 0.94
C LEU A 145 0.47 11.53 1.47
N GLN A 146 -0.11 11.64 2.68
CA GLN A 146 -0.97 10.59 3.25
C GLN A 146 -2.18 10.25 2.35
N LEU A 147 -2.64 11.19 1.51
CA LEU A 147 -3.74 10.99 0.56
C LEU A 147 -3.33 10.15 -0.67
N ILE A 148 -2.06 9.78 -0.78
CA ILE A 148 -1.56 8.82 -1.78
C ILE A 148 -1.27 7.50 -1.06
N VAL A 149 -1.74 6.39 -1.63
CA VAL A 149 -1.43 5.05 -1.12
C VAL A 149 -0.83 4.17 -2.21
N ASN A 150 0.17 3.37 -1.83
CA ASN A 150 0.95 2.56 -2.74
C ASN A 150 0.51 1.10 -2.69
N ASN A 151 0.22 0.51 -3.85
CA ASN A 151 0.05 -0.93 -3.97
C ASN A 151 1.41 -1.64 -3.90
N THR A 152 1.80 -2.03 -2.69
CA THR A 152 3.14 -2.57 -2.40
C THR A 152 3.21 -4.09 -2.51
N ARG A 153 2.09 -4.81 -2.42
CA ARG A 153 2.01 -6.25 -2.71
C ARG A 153 0.79 -6.52 -3.57
N PHE A 154 1.02 -7.26 -4.64
CA PHE A 154 -0.05 -7.80 -5.47
C PHE A 154 0.33 -9.22 -5.87
N LEU A 155 -0.44 -10.18 -5.38
CA LEU A 155 -0.24 -11.60 -5.57
C LEU A 155 -1.54 -12.19 -6.11
N ILE A 156 -1.47 -12.80 -7.29
CA ILE A 156 -2.42 -13.84 -7.69
C ILE A 156 -1.72 -15.16 -7.42
N PHE A 157 -2.39 -16.12 -6.80
CA PHE A 157 -1.72 -17.34 -6.37
C PHE A 157 -1.17 -18.13 -7.57
N PRO A 158 -0.05 -18.85 -7.41
CA PRO A 158 0.61 -19.55 -8.51
C PRO A 158 -0.28 -20.52 -9.28
N TRP A 159 -1.21 -21.20 -8.60
CA TRP A 159 -2.17 -22.15 -9.19
C TRP A 159 -3.39 -21.48 -9.85
N VAL A 160 -3.54 -20.15 -9.74
CA VAL A 160 -4.66 -19.41 -10.34
C VAL A 160 -4.24 -18.88 -11.72
N LYS A 161 -4.79 -19.48 -12.77
CA LYS A 161 -4.49 -19.18 -14.18
C LYS A 161 -5.71 -18.63 -14.91
N VAL A 162 -6.22 -17.50 -14.43
CA VAL A 162 -7.46 -16.90 -14.93
C VAL A 162 -7.16 -15.55 -15.60
N LYS A 163 -7.50 -15.44 -16.89
CA LYS A 163 -7.29 -14.20 -17.66
C LYS A 163 -8.12 -13.06 -17.07
N ASN A 164 -7.56 -11.85 -17.06
CA ASN A 164 -8.19 -10.60 -16.60
C ASN A 164 -8.55 -10.53 -15.10
N LEU A 165 -8.28 -11.58 -14.31
CA LEU A 165 -8.52 -11.57 -12.87
C LEU A 165 -7.76 -10.44 -12.17
N ALA A 166 -6.49 -10.25 -12.54
CA ALA A 166 -5.63 -9.25 -11.91
C ALA A 166 -6.15 -7.81 -12.14
N SER A 167 -6.51 -7.45 -13.37
CA SER A 167 -7.06 -6.12 -13.67
C SER A 167 -8.45 -5.91 -13.06
N LYS A 168 -9.28 -6.95 -12.99
CA LYS A 168 -10.56 -6.91 -12.27
C LYS A 168 -10.36 -6.64 -10.78
N ALA A 169 -9.43 -7.33 -10.12
CA ALA A 169 -9.12 -7.13 -8.71
C ALA A 169 -8.61 -5.70 -8.44
N LEU A 170 -7.73 -5.16 -9.30
CA LEU A 170 -7.27 -3.77 -9.20
C LEU A 170 -8.42 -2.77 -9.34
N SER A 171 -9.35 -3.02 -10.28
CA SER A 171 -10.52 -2.16 -10.50
C SER A 171 -11.48 -2.17 -9.31
N LEU A 172 -11.65 -3.32 -8.65
CA LEU A 172 -12.42 -3.42 -7.41
C LEU A 172 -11.72 -2.68 -6.27
N ALA A 173 -10.40 -2.83 -6.15
CA ALA A 173 -9.63 -2.17 -5.11
C ALA A 173 -9.73 -0.65 -5.22
N ALA A 174 -9.66 -0.09 -6.44
CA ALA A 174 -9.84 1.33 -6.66
C ALA A 174 -11.22 1.85 -6.20
N LYS A 175 -12.27 1.03 -6.26
CA LYS A 175 -13.62 1.41 -5.79
C LYS A 175 -13.78 1.35 -4.27
N GLN A 176 -13.01 0.48 -3.60
CA GLN A 176 -13.21 0.15 -2.19
C GLN A 176 -12.16 0.78 -1.25
N VAL A 177 -10.93 1.00 -1.72
CA VAL A 177 -9.80 1.42 -0.89
C VAL A 177 -10.03 2.77 -0.18
N ARG A 178 -10.81 3.67 -0.81
CA ARG A 178 -11.14 4.97 -0.21
C ARG A 178 -11.94 4.83 1.08
N SER A 179 -13.06 4.10 1.01
CA SER A 179 -13.94 3.88 2.15
C SER A 179 -13.25 3.09 3.26
N ASP A 180 -12.46 2.07 2.90
CA ASP A 180 -11.72 1.28 3.89
C ASP A 180 -10.67 2.12 4.64
N PHE A 181 -9.98 3.03 3.95
CA PHE A 181 -9.05 3.94 4.62
C PHE A 181 -9.77 4.98 5.47
N LEU A 182 -10.92 5.50 5.02
CA LEU A 182 -11.73 6.42 5.83
C LEU A 182 -12.17 5.75 7.13
N GLU A 183 -12.76 4.56 7.03
CA GLU A 183 -13.25 3.82 8.20
C GLU A 183 -12.12 3.51 9.19
N ARG A 184 -10.93 3.13 8.69
CA ARG A 184 -9.81 2.71 9.54
C ARG A 184 -8.96 3.86 10.07
N TYR A 185 -8.71 4.86 9.23
CA TYR A 185 -7.70 5.90 9.46
C TYR A 185 -8.24 7.31 9.49
N GLY A 186 -9.52 7.52 9.16
CA GLY A 186 -10.19 8.83 9.22
C GLY A 186 -9.85 9.74 8.05
N TYR A 187 -9.36 9.19 6.93
CA TYR A 187 -9.10 9.96 5.71
C TYR A 187 -9.28 9.10 4.46
N GLU A 188 -9.59 9.74 3.34
CA GLU A 188 -9.75 9.08 2.04
C GLU A 188 -8.54 9.35 1.13
N PRO A 189 -7.83 8.31 0.68
CA PRO A 189 -6.87 8.45 -0.41
C PRO A 189 -7.54 8.97 -1.68
N VAL A 190 -6.82 9.78 -2.44
CA VAL A 190 -7.29 10.35 -3.73
C VAL A 190 -6.48 9.82 -4.92
N LEU A 191 -5.36 9.15 -4.65
CA LEU A 191 -4.46 8.63 -5.67
C LEU A 191 -3.84 7.30 -5.21
N LEU A 192 -3.82 6.32 -6.12
CA LEU A 192 -3.00 5.12 -5.97
C LEU A 192 -1.69 5.28 -6.73
N GLU A 193 -0.63 4.68 -6.21
CA GLU A 193 0.64 4.49 -6.94
C GLU A 193 1.14 3.05 -6.83
N THR A 194 1.99 2.63 -7.76
CA THR A 194 2.72 1.37 -7.68
C THR A 194 4.01 1.47 -8.49
N PHE A 195 4.92 0.52 -8.26
CA PHE A 195 6.20 0.44 -8.95
C PHE A 195 6.38 -0.93 -9.59
N VAL A 196 6.48 -0.94 -10.91
CA VAL A 196 6.68 -2.16 -11.69
C VAL A 196 8.14 -2.26 -12.11
N ASP A 197 8.76 -3.37 -11.77
CA ASP A 197 10.11 -3.68 -12.23
C ASP A 197 10.04 -4.23 -13.66
N THR A 198 10.40 -3.40 -14.63
CA THR A 198 10.23 -3.70 -16.06
C THR A 198 11.16 -4.78 -16.58
N GLU A 199 12.21 -5.12 -15.83
CA GLU A 199 13.09 -6.25 -16.14
C GLU A 199 12.37 -7.59 -15.94
N TYR A 200 11.42 -7.64 -15.01
CA TYR A 200 10.70 -8.88 -14.67
C TYR A 200 9.23 -8.87 -15.11
N TYR A 201 8.59 -7.69 -15.18
CA TYR A 201 7.15 -7.57 -15.41
C TYR A 201 6.83 -6.40 -16.35
N ARG A 202 5.91 -6.64 -17.30
CA ARG A 202 5.43 -5.59 -18.22
C ARG A 202 4.36 -4.66 -17.63
N GLY A 203 3.87 -4.95 -16.43
CA GLY A 203 2.81 -4.18 -15.78
C GLY A 203 1.45 -4.26 -16.49
N THR A 204 1.22 -5.29 -17.30
CA THR A 204 0.03 -5.40 -18.17
C THR A 204 -1.29 -5.32 -17.41
N CYS A 205 -1.39 -5.90 -16.21
CA CYS A 205 -2.61 -5.84 -15.40
C CYS A 205 -2.96 -4.42 -14.95
N TYR A 206 -1.96 -3.59 -14.63
CA TYR A 206 -2.17 -2.18 -14.28
C TYR A 206 -2.62 -1.38 -15.49
N LYS A 207 -1.98 -1.58 -16.65
CA LYS A 207 -2.39 -0.94 -17.91
C LYS A 207 -3.84 -1.31 -18.28
N ALA A 208 -4.18 -2.59 -18.18
CA ALA A 208 -5.54 -3.09 -18.43
C ALA A 208 -6.56 -2.59 -17.40
N ALA A 209 -6.12 -2.13 -16.22
CA ALA A 209 -6.95 -1.47 -15.23
C ALA A 209 -6.91 0.07 -15.34
N ASN A 210 -6.46 0.61 -16.48
CA ASN A 210 -6.39 2.04 -16.78
C ASN A 210 -5.46 2.87 -15.87
N TRP A 211 -4.38 2.25 -15.37
CA TRP A 211 -3.34 3.00 -14.64
C TRP A 211 -2.48 3.82 -15.61
N ILE A 212 -2.13 5.02 -15.19
CA ILE A 212 -1.36 6.01 -15.96
C ILE A 212 0.13 5.81 -15.68
N SER A 213 0.94 5.69 -16.72
CA SER A 213 2.41 5.61 -16.61
C SER A 213 3.02 7.01 -16.55
N LEU A 214 3.82 7.30 -15.52
CA LEU A 214 4.43 8.63 -15.33
C LEU A 214 5.92 8.70 -15.68
N GLY A 215 6.61 7.57 -15.75
CA GLY A 215 8.06 7.54 -15.96
C GLY A 215 8.73 6.45 -15.11
N ARG A 216 9.97 6.67 -14.67
CA ARG A 216 10.72 5.71 -13.85
C ARG A 216 11.16 6.31 -12.52
N THR A 217 11.23 5.48 -11.49
CA THR A 217 11.88 5.84 -10.22
C THR A 217 13.38 6.02 -10.45
N ALA A 218 14.02 6.92 -9.73
CA ALA A 218 15.47 7.09 -9.78
C ALA A 218 16.26 5.92 -9.13
N GLY A 219 15.67 4.78 -8.76
CA GLY A 219 16.38 3.65 -8.15
C GLY A 219 16.90 3.89 -6.71
N ARG A 220 16.65 5.08 -6.15
CA ARG A 220 16.96 5.43 -4.76
C ARG A 220 15.98 4.71 -3.83
N GLY A 221 16.47 3.73 -3.08
CA GLY A 221 15.65 3.00 -2.11
C GLY A 221 15.06 3.93 -1.04
N ARG A 222 13.99 3.50 -0.36
CA ARG A 222 13.30 4.29 0.68
C ARG A 222 14.20 4.82 1.81
N MET A 223 15.32 4.13 2.10
CA MET A 223 16.28 4.45 3.16
C MET A 223 17.52 5.20 2.67
N ASP A 224 17.54 5.61 1.40
CA ASP A 224 18.71 6.28 0.84
C ASP A 224 18.87 7.69 1.43
N ARG A 225 19.85 7.83 2.32
CA ARG A 225 20.33 9.12 2.86
C ARG A 225 21.62 9.59 2.17
N TYR A 226 22.18 8.78 1.27
CA TYR A 226 23.54 8.94 0.74
C TYR A 226 23.62 8.89 -0.80
N THR A 227 22.49 9.04 -1.51
CA THR A 227 22.43 9.06 -2.99
C THR A 227 22.94 7.76 -3.65
N LYS A 228 22.80 6.61 -2.97
CA LYS A 228 23.22 5.31 -3.51
C LYS A 228 22.05 4.62 -4.23
N TYR A 229 22.24 4.36 -5.53
CA TYR A 229 21.32 3.64 -6.42
C TYR A 229 21.28 2.14 -6.08
N MET A 230 20.67 1.78 -4.96
CA MET A 230 20.62 0.40 -4.44
C MET A 230 19.55 -0.48 -5.12
N SER A 231 18.79 0.05 -6.09
CA SER A 231 17.73 -0.72 -6.75
C SER A 231 17.53 -0.33 -8.20
N THR A 232 17.08 -1.29 -9.01
CA THR A 232 16.72 -1.08 -10.42
C THR A 232 15.60 -0.03 -10.55
N PRO A 233 15.73 0.93 -11.49
CA PRO A 233 14.68 1.88 -11.82
C PRO A 233 13.36 1.18 -12.23
N LYS A 234 12.29 1.42 -11.47
CA LYS A 234 10.96 0.85 -11.70
C LYS A 234 10.06 1.83 -12.44
N GLN A 235 9.18 1.32 -13.29
CA GLN A 235 8.13 2.12 -13.90
C GLN A 235 7.14 2.59 -12.82
N ILE A 236 6.84 3.89 -12.82
CA ILE A 236 5.86 4.51 -11.93
C ILE A 236 4.50 4.47 -12.63
N LEU A 237 3.53 3.86 -11.97
CA LEU A 237 2.14 3.82 -12.42
C LEU A 237 1.27 4.44 -11.32
N VAL A 238 0.28 5.23 -11.72
CA VAL A 238 -0.67 5.89 -10.81
C VAL A 238 -2.10 5.68 -11.27
N TYR A 239 -3.04 5.79 -10.34
CA TYR A 239 -4.48 5.72 -10.63
C TYR A 239 -5.25 6.74 -9.78
N PRO A 240 -5.78 7.82 -10.38
CA PRO A 240 -6.67 8.76 -9.69
C PRO A 240 -7.93 8.06 -9.18
N LEU A 241 -8.24 8.25 -7.91
CA LEU A 241 -9.45 7.68 -7.29
C LEU A 241 -10.64 8.66 -7.34
N VAL A 242 -10.37 9.94 -7.58
CA VAL A 242 -11.36 11.00 -7.79
C VAL A 242 -10.91 11.91 -8.94
N PRO A 243 -11.84 12.52 -9.70
CA PRO A 243 -11.50 13.40 -10.82
C PRO A 243 -10.65 14.62 -10.42
N ASP A 244 -10.93 15.18 -9.24
CA ASP A 244 -10.33 16.40 -8.68
C ASP A 244 -9.14 16.11 -7.73
N PHE A 245 -8.51 14.94 -7.83
CA PHE A 245 -7.43 14.51 -6.93
C PHE A 245 -6.30 15.56 -6.79
N ARG A 246 -5.99 16.33 -7.84
CA ARG A 246 -4.98 17.40 -7.77
C ARG A 246 -5.40 18.53 -6.85
N GLN A 247 -6.67 18.88 -6.79
CA GLN A 247 -7.18 19.90 -5.88
C GLN A 247 -6.97 19.49 -4.43
N HIS A 248 -7.28 18.24 -4.09
CA HIS A 248 -6.99 17.67 -2.78
C HIS A 248 -5.49 17.64 -2.44
N LEU A 249 -4.63 17.32 -3.41
CA LEU A 249 -3.17 17.20 -3.19
C LEU A 249 -2.44 18.55 -3.16
N CYS A 250 -2.83 19.51 -4.01
CA CYS A 250 -2.31 20.88 -4.00
C CYS A 250 -3.02 21.78 -2.98
N GLY A 251 -4.09 21.30 -2.32
CA GLY A 251 -4.82 22.10 -1.35
C GLY A 251 -5.62 23.25 -1.94
N LYS A 252 -5.91 23.18 -3.24
CA LYS A 252 -6.89 24.02 -3.88
C LYS A 252 -8.27 23.44 -3.59
N SER A 253 -8.65 23.31 -2.32
CA SER A 253 -10.06 23.15 -2.02
C SER A 253 -10.69 24.49 -2.38
N SER A 254 -11.71 24.49 -3.23
CA SER A 254 -12.60 25.62 -3.42
C SER A 254 -12.98 26.15 -2.04
N MET A 255 -12.43 27.32 -1.66
CA MET A 255 -13.19 28.21 -0.82
C MET A 255 -14.41 28.55 -1.65
N GLY A 256 -15.51 27.84 -1.36
CA GLY A 256 -16.82 28.23 -1.84
C GLY A 256 -17.00 29.69 -1.50
N SER A 257 -17.13 30.49 -2.54
CA SER A 257 -17.82 31.76 -2.50
C SER A 257 -19.23 31.50 -1.96
N GLU A 258 -19.41 31.67 -0.66
CA GLU A 258 -20.67 32.15 -0.13
C GLU A 258 -20.41 33.55 0.41
N ALA A 259 -20.51 34.49 -0.52
CA ALA A 259 -21.02 35.80 -0.21
C ALA A 259 -22.51 35.61 0.12
N LEU A 260 -22.88 35.89 1.38
CA LEU A 260 -23.93 36.82 1.80
C LEU A 260 -23.98 36.84 3.33
#